data_AF-A0A2T4PXF0-F1
#
_entry.id   AF-A0A2T4PXF0-F1
#
_cell.length_a   1.000
_cell.length_b   1.000
_cell.length_c   1.000
_cell.angle_alpha   90.00
_cell.angle_beta   90.00
_cell.angle_gamma   90.00
#
_symmetry.space_group_name_H-M   'P 1'
#
loop_
_entity.id
_entity.type
_entity.pdbx_description
1 polymer ?
#
loop_
_entity_poly.entity_id
_entity_poly.type
_entity_poly.pdbx_seq_one_letter_code
_entity_poly.pdbx_strand_id
1 'polypeptide(L)' 'MPNKPKYDFVIYCDDEILTNGTREECAKFLKVQPHHINHIALEKHIKKADKTQGITIAIKVPIKEVEKEAHNDN' A
#
# COMPACT_ATOMS: atom_id res chain seq x y z
N MET A 1 22.39 -6.07 8.51
CA MET A 1 21.91 -5.80 7.14
C MET A 1 20.55 -5.13 7.27
N PRO A 2 20.35 -3.86 6.85
CA PRO A 2 19.01 -3.30 6.84
C PRO A 2 18.23 -4.05 5.77
N ASN A 3 17.26 -4.85 6.21
CA ASN A 3 16.33 -5.54 5.33
C ASN A 3 15.53 -4.44 4.62
N LYS A 4 15.99 -3.98 3.45
CA LYS A 4 15.24 -3.00 2.67
C LYS A 4 13.84 -3.57 2.45
N PRO A 5 12.78 -2.79 2.71
CA PRO A 5 11.43 -3.25 2.43
C PRO A 5 11.38 -3.70 0.96
N LYS A 6 10.80 -4.88 0.73
CA LYS A 6 10.65 -5.45 -0.62
C LYS A 6 9.38 -4.95 -1.32
N TYR A 7 8.46 -4.39 -0.53
CA TYR A 7 7.15 -3.95 -0.97
C TYR A 7 6.76 -2.69 -0.22
N ASP A 8 6.13 -1.78 -0.93
CA ASP A 8 5.35 -0.68 -0.38
C ASP A 8 3.86 -1.03 -0.40
N PHE A 9 3.10 -0.22 0.32
CA PHE A 9 1.65 -0.29 0.39
C PHE A 9 1.09 1.04 -0.06
N VAL A 10 0.03 0.98 -0.87
CA VAL A 10 -0.78 2.14 -1.25
C VAL A 10 -2.15 1.95 -0.63
N ILE A 11 -2.57 2.90 0.19
CA ILE A 11 -3.87 2.89 0.85
C ILE A 11 -4.85 3.67 -0.02
N TYR A 12 -5.93 2.99 -0.39
CA TYR A 12 -7.05 3.59 -1.11
C TYR A 12 -8.26 3.68 -0.17
N CYS A 13 -9.05 4.73 -0.34
CA CYS A 13 -10.41 4.80 0.14
C CYS A 13 -11.28 5.12 -1.07
N ASP A 14 -12.15 4.18 -1.44
CA ASP A 14 -12.87 4.23 -2.72
C ASP A 14 -11.87 4.36 -3.88
N ASP A 15 -11.91 5.48 -4.60
CA ASP A 15 -11.02 5.77 -5.73
C ASP A 15 -9.88 6.76 -5.38
N GLU A 16 -9.80 7.21 -4.12
CA GLU A 16 -8.79 8.18 -3.68
C GLU A 16 -7.62 7.50 -2.95
N ILE A 17 -6.39 7.91 -3.31
CA ILE A 17 -5.18 7.49 -2.61
C ILE A 17 -5.05 8.33 -1.33
N LEU A 18 -5.11 7.68 -0.18
CA LEU A 18 -4.90 8.34 1.12
C LEU A 18 -3.42 8.51 1.45
N THR A 19 -2.64 7.44 1.27
CA THR A 19 -1.21 7.43 1.61
C THR A 19 -0.51 6.27 0.93
N ASN A 20 0.79 6.41 0.68
CA ASN A 20 1.64 5.34 0.15
C ASN A 20 2.97 5.32 0.88
N GLY A 21 3.58 4.14 0.98
CA GLY A 21 4.90 3.97 1.55
C GLY A 21 5.04 2.63 2.25
N THR A 22 5.91 2.57 3.25
CA THR A 22 6.10 1.33 4.00
C THR A 22 4.88 1.01 4.85
N ARG A 23 4.73 -0.28 5.20
CA ARG A 23 3.68 -0.76 6.10
C ARG A 23 3.60 0.04 7.40
N GLU A 24 4.74 0.48 7.94
CA GLU A 24 4.78 1.25 9.18
C GLU A 24 4.32 2.70 8.99
N GLU A 25 4.65 3.32 7.86
CA GLU A 25 4.21 4.68 7.52
C GLU A 25 2.70 4.72 7.30
N CYS A 26 2.15 3.79 6.52
CA CYS A 26 0.71 3.70 6.30
C CYS A 26 -0.03 3.44 7.62
N ALA A 27 0.51 2.57 8.49
CA ALA A 27 -0.08 2.28 9.79
C ALA A 27 -0.08 3.51 10.72
N LYS A 28 1.01 4.27 10.75
CA LYS A 28 1.10 5.53 11.50
C LYS A 28 0.11 6.57 11.00
N PHE A 29 -0.02 6.73 9.68
CA PHE A 29 -0.96 7.67 9.07
C PHE A 29 -2.41 7.35 9.47
N LEU A 30 -2.81 6.08 9.35
CA LEU A 30 -4.14 5.61 9.72
C LEU A 30 -4.35 5.47 11.24
N LYS A 31 -3.30 5.69 12.05
CA LYS A 31 -3.29 5.46 13.52
C LYS A 31 -3.71 4.02 13.89
N VAL A 32 -3.35 3.05 13.07
CA VAL A 32 -3.62 1.62 13.28
C VAL A 32 -2.32 0.85 13.50
N GLN A 33 -2.44 -0.41 13.89
CA GLN A 33 -1.28 -1.29 13.98
C GLN A 33 -0.82 -1.75 12.59
N PRO A 34 0.49 -1.99 12.37
CA PRO A 34 1.02 -2.53 11.11
C PRO A 34 0.41 -3.87 10.67
N HIS A 35 -0.13 -4.67 11.59
CA HIS A 35 -0.85 -5.91 11.22
C HIS A 35 -2.16 -5.61 10.48
N HIS A 36 -2.79 -4.47 10.76
CA HIS A 36 -4.04 -4.05 10.16
C HIS A 36 -3.88 -3.76 8.68
N ILE A 37 -2.76 -3.14 8.28
CA ILE A 37 -2.41 -2.90 6.87
C ILE A 37 -2.37 -4.22 6.09
N ASN A 38 -1.75 -5.27 6.64
CA ASN A 38 -1.75 -6.58 6.01
C ASN A 38 -3.16 -7.18 5.90
N HIS A 39 -4.03 -6.88 6.87
CA HIS A 39 -5.41 -7.36 6.88
C HIS A 39 -6.23 -6.70 5.76
N ILE A 40 -6.17 -5.38 5.63
CA ILE A 40 -6.87 -4.63 4.57
C ILE A 40 -6.20 -4.79 3.19
N ALA A 41 -4.99 -5.34 3.14
CA ALA A 41 -4.31 -5.74 1.90
C ALA A 41 -4.77 -7.07 1.32
N LEU A 42 -5.67 -7.79 2.00
CA LEU A 42 -6.18 -9.06 1.50
C LEU A 42 -7.17 -8.85 0.34
N GLU A 43 -7.09 -9.70 -0.67
CA GLU A 43 -7.96 -9.67 -1.86
C GLU A 43 -9.46 -9.64 -1.51
N LYS A 44 -9.85 -10.27 -0.40
CA LYS A 44 -11.25 -10.26 0.06
C LYS A 44 -11.77 -8.85 0.40
N HIS A 45 -10.90 -7.96 0.91
CA HIS A 45 -11.26 -6.59 1.25
C HIS A 45 -11.23 -5.70 0.02
N ILE A 46 -10.27 -5.92 -0.88
CA ILE A 46 -10.21 -5.28 -2.19
C ILE A 46 -11.51 -5.55 -2.98
N LYS A 47 -11.92 -6.82 -3.08
CA LYS A 47 -13.19 -7.22 -3.72
C LYS A 47 -14.44 -6.68 -3.01
N LYS A 48 -14.34 -6.35 -1.73
CA LYS A 48 -15.45 -5.78 -0.96
C LYS A 48 -15.57 -4.27 -1.21
N ALA A 49 -14.44 -3.56 -1.29
CA ALA A 49 -14.42 -2.15 -1.65
C ALA A 49 -14.98 -1.90 -3.05
N ASP A 50 -14.67 -2.77 -4.01
CA ASP A 50 -15.24 -2.72 -5.36
C ASP A 50 -16.79 -2.78 -5.38
N LYS A 51 -17.38 -3.43 -4.38
CA LYS A 51 -18.83 -3.58 -4.23
C LYS A 51 -19.46 -2.61 -3.23
N THR A 52 -18.66 -1.86 -2.48
CA THR A 52 -19.15 -1.06 -1.35
C THR A 52 -18.28 0.17 -1.18
N GLN A 53 -18.90 1.34 -1.42
CA GLN A 53 -18.26 2.64 -1.19
C GLN A 53 -18.01 2.90 0.31
N GLY A 54 -17.00 3.69 0.63
CA GLY A 54 -16.49 4.01 1.96
C GLY A 54 -15.50 3.00 2.55
N ILE A 55 -14.93 2.07 1.77
CA ILE A 55 -14.01 1.05 2.29
C ILE A 55 -12.56 1.40 2.01
N THR A 56 -11.75 1.36 3.07
CA THR A 56 -10.30 1.52 2.99
C THR A 56 -9.61 0.17 2.70
N ILE A 57 -8.80 0.13 1.66
CA ILE A 57 -8.02 -1.06 1.24
C ILE A 57 -6.55 -0.71 1.09
N ALA A 58 -5.68 -1.72 1.15
CA ALA A 58 -4.26 -1.55 0.88
C ALA A 58 -3.85 -2.38 -0.33
N ILE A 59 -3.07 -1.82 -1.25
CA ILE A 59 -2.50 -2.54 -2.38
C ILE A 59 -1.00 -2.70 -2.15
N LYS A 60 -0.51 -3.93 -2.28
CA LYS A 60 0.90 -4.27 -2.10
C LYS A 60 1.63 -4.04 -3.43
N VAL A 61 2.57 -3.09 -3.44
CA VAL A 61 3.34 -2.71 -4.62
C VAL A 61 4.79 -3.18 -4.47
N PRO A 62 5.35 -3.97 -5.40
CA PRO A 62 6.75 -4.39 -5.34
C PRO A 62 7.70 -3.23 -5.65
N ILE A 63 8.68 -2.98 -4.77
CA ILE A 63 9.65 -1.87 -4.93
C ILE A 63 10.59 -2.08 -6.14
N LYS A 64 10.70 -3.32 -6.65
CA LYS A 64 11.54 -3.69 -7.80
C LYS A 64 11.20 -2.96 -9.10
N GLU A 65 10.05 -2.27 -9.19
CA GLU A 65 9.66 -1.49 -10.37
C GLU A 65 10.12 -0.02 -10.32
N VAL A 66 10.45 0.53 -9.15
CA VAL A 66 10.82 1.96 -9.02
C VAL A 66 12.25 2.25 -9.50
N GLU A 67 13.14 1.25 -9.52
CA GLU A 67 14.54 1.44 -9.96
C GLU A 67 14.74 1.38 -11.48
N LYS A 68 13.71 1.13 -12.29
CA LYS A 68 13.86 1.04 -13.76
C LYS A 68 13.58 2.34 -14.52
N GLU A 69 12.96 3.34 -13.91
CA GLU A 69 12.65 4.61 -14.60
C GLU A 69 13.67 5.73 -14.35
N ALA A 70 14.70 5.51 -13.52
CA ALA A 70 15.72 6.52 -13.23
C ALA A 70 17.07 6.30 -13.98
N HIS A 71 17.10 5.44 -15.01
CA HIS A 71 18.35 5.11 -15.71
C HIS A 71 18.20 4.98 -17.22
N ASN A 72 17.43 5.87 -17.85
CA ASN A 72 17.52 6.07 -19.29
C ASN A 72 17.22 7.51 -19.69
N ASP A 73 17.93 8.47 -19.11
CA ASP A 73 18.17 9.75 -19.77
C ASP A 73 19.58 10.25 -19.41
N ASN A 74 20.40 10.30 -20.47
CA ASN A 74 21.73 10.90 -20.64
C ASN A 74 22.98 10.06 -20.31
#